data_AF-A0A174PS44-F1
#
_entry.id   AF-A0A174PS44-F1
#
_cell.length_a   1.000
_cell.length_b   1.000
_cell.length_c   1.000
_cell.angle_alpha   90.00
_cell.angle_beta   90.00
_cell.angle_gamma   90.00
#
_symmetry.space_group_name_H-M   'P 1'
#
loop_
_entity.id
_entity.type
_entity.pdbx_description
1 polymer ?
#
loop_
_entity_poly.entity_id
_entity_poly.type
_entity_poly.pdbx_seq_one_letter_code
_entity_poly.pdbx_strand_id
1 'polypeptide(L)'
;MIEGAVKFYLGFLFPYGEYYVTGPSTSPENRFCGEDGKPHSVGMASTMDTSILKELFGYYLKICNILGIEGETVDVKRVLSKLPPFKTGSFGQIREWLLDYPETEIHHRHVSHLYGLYPGNLITENTPELLEACRVALERRGDEGTGWCMAWKACLWARLRDGEHALGLLKNQLRYTREENIFCVGGGIYPNMLCAHPPFQIDGNSGFAAAVAEMLIRSRKGYILLLPALPDEWKDGNVRGMKAQGAITVDFEWRDGRIHRVRLCSSCEQKVTLECNGISKTVFLRPDGTEDMIFD
;
A
#
# COMPACT_ATOMS: atom_id res chain seq x y z
N MET A 1 9.28 -18.97 -10.40
CA MET A 1 8.54 -17.73 -10.74
C MET A 1 9.38 -16.48 -10.45
N ILE A 2 9.67 -16.15 -9.18
CA ILE A 2 10.39 -14.92 -8.80
C ILE A 2 11.74 -14.79 -9.53
N GLU A 3 12.56 -15.85 -9.52
CA GLU A 3 13.85 -15.85 -10.25
C GLU A 3 13.69 -15.54 -11.75
N GLY A 4 12.63 -16.02 -12.40
CA GLY A 4 12.37 -15.72 -13.81
C GLY A 4 12.05 -14.25 -14.05
N ALA A 5 11.24 -13.64 -13.17
CA ALA A 5 10.96 -12.20 -13.23
C ALA A 5 12.23 -11.37 -12.98
N VAL A 6 13.09 -11.81 -12.05
CA VAL A 6 14.39 -11.18 -11.78
C VAL A 6 15.28 -11.23 -13.02
N LYS A 7 15.45 -12.40 -13.64
CA LYS A 7 16.25 -12.57 -14.86
C LYS A 7 15.72 -11.70 -16.01
N PHE A 8 14.40 -11.63 -16.18
CA PHE A 8 13.79 -10.72 -17.16
C PHE A 8 14.21 -9.27 -16.91
N TYR A 9 14.04 -8.76 -15.69
CA TYR A 9 14.35 -7.36 -15.41
C TYR A 9 15.85 -7.05 -15.41
N LEU A 10 16.71 -8.00 -15.04
CA LEU A 10 18.16 -7.83 -15.21
C LEU A 10 18.55 -7.68 -16.69
N GLY A 11 17.85 -8.35 -17.61
CA GLY A 11 18.05 -8.20 -19.05
C GLY A 11 17.30 -7.02 -19.69
N PHE A 12 16.19 -6.57 -19.09
CA PHE A 12 15.37 -5.48 -19.60
C PHE A 12 15.87 -4.09 -19.18
N LEU A 13 16.43 -3.97 -17.98
CA LEU A 13 16.97 -2.71 -17.47
C LEU A 13 18.24 -2.31 -18.22
N PHE A 14 18.35 -1.02 -18.54
CA PHE A 14 19.53 -0.45 -19.18
C PHE A 14 20.03 0.78 -18.41
N PRO A 15 21.33 1.11 -18.52
CA PRO A 15 21.89 2.28 -17.84
C PRO A 15 21.38 3.59 -18.47
N TYR A 16 20.98 4.54 -17.64
CA TYR A 16 20.62 5.90 -18.01
C TYR A 16 21.18 6.87 -16.97
N GLY A 17 22.23 7.60 -17.34
CA GLY A 17 23.05 8.36 -16.40
C GLY A 17 23.69 7.43 -15.37
N GLU A 18 23.47 7.70 -14.08
CA GLU A 18 23.97 6.88 -12.97
C GLU A 18 23.05 5.69 -12.60
N TYR A 19 21.84 5.64 -13.15
CA TYR A 19 20.80 4.68 -12.78
C TYR A 19 20.62 3.55 -13.78
N TYR A 20 19.99 2.45 -13.35
CA TYR A 20 19.33 1.49 -14.22
C TYR A 20 17.83 1.79 -14.27
N VAL A 21 17.28 1.91 -15.48
CA VAL A 21 15.89 2.34 -15.69
C VAL A 21 15.12 1.36 -16.56
N THR A 22 13.79 1.34 -16.40
CA THR A 22 12.88 0.75 -17.39
C THR A 22 12.61 1.74 -18.51
N GLY A 23 12.49 1.25 -19.75
CA GLY A 23 12.22 2.09 -20.92
C GLY A 23 11.91 1.23 -22.15
N PRO A 24 10.76 1.41 -22.81
CA PRO A 24 9.67 2.33 -22.46
C PRO A 24 9.00 1.96 -21.13
N SER A 25 8.59 2.99 -20.36
CA SER A 25 7.88 2.86 -19.09
C SER A 25 6.61 3.72 -19.12
N THR A 26 5.57 3.29 -18.41
CA THR A 26 4.34 4.07 -18.25
C THR A 26 3.98 4.13 -16.77
N SER A 27 3.24 5.17 -16.38
CA SER A 27 2.42 5.11 -15.16
C SER A 27 1.01 4.75 -15.61
N PRO A 28 0.43 3.62 -15.17
CA PRO A 28 -0.79 3.06 -15.74
C PRO A 28 -1.85 4.10 -16.07
N GLU A 29 -2.13 4.24 -17.37
CA GLU A 29 -3.18 5.08 -17.93
C GLU A 29 -3.09 6.59 -17.68
N ASN A 30 -2.06 7.05 -16.96
CA ASN A 30 -1.85 8.47 -16.70
C ASN A 30 -0.90 9.09 -17.74
N ARG A 31 -0.99 10.41 -17.90
CA ARG A 31 -0.20 11.20 -18.84
C ARG A 31 0.46 12.39 -18.16
N PHE A 32 1.62 12.76 -18.65
CA PHE A 32 2.35 13.94 -18.22
C PHE A 32 2.49 14.93 -19.38
N CYS A 33 2.70 16.21 -19.06
CA CYS A 33 2.97 17.22 -20.07
C CYS A 33 4.47 17.21 -20.42
N GLY A 34 4.80 16.95 -21.68
CA GLY A 34 6.17 17.02 -22.19
C GLY A 34 6.65 18.44 -22.41
N GLU A 35 7.94 18.59 -22.72
CA GLU A 35 8.56 19.88 -23.05
C GLU A 35 7.97 20.53 -24.30
N ASP A 36 7.38 19.74 -25.19
CA ASP A 36 6.63 20.21 -26.37
C ASP A 36 5.22 20.73 -26.03
N GLY A 37 4.86 20.77 -24.74
CA GLY A 37 3.56 21.20 -24.24
C GLY A 37 2.43 20.21 -24.51
N LYS A 38 2.73 18.98 -24.95
CA LYS A 38 1.73 17.97 -25.29
C LYS A 38 1.65 16.85 -24.24
N PRO A 39 0.52 16.15 -24.15
CA PRO A 39 0.39 15.01 -23.25
C PRO A 39 1.13 13.78 -23.81
N HIS A 40 1.97 13.16 -22.98
CA HIS A 40 2.70 11.92 -23.27
C HIS A 40 2.40 10.88 -22.19
N SER A 41 2.39 9.59 -22.57
CA SER A 41 2.18 8.47 -21.64
C SER A 41 3.42 7.60 -21.44
N VAL A 42 4.41 7.70 -22.32
CA VAL A 42 5.61 6.88 -22.30
C VAL A 42 6.80 7.72 -21.85
N GLY A 43 7.48 7.26 -20.81
CA GLY A 43 8.72 7.82 -20.30
C GLY A 43 9.72 6.73 -19.96
N MET A 44 10.58 7.01 -18.98
CA MET A 44 11.53 6.06 -18.40
C MET A 44 11.30 5.99 -16.90
N ALA A 45 11.48 4.79 -16.33
CA ALA A 45 11.42 4.52 -14.88
C ALA A 45 10.31 5.29 -14.15
N SER A 46 9.05 4.99 -14.47
CA SER A 46 7.93 5.46 -13.63
C SER A 46 8.19 5.06 -12.17
N THR A 47 7.67 5.84 -11.23
CA THR A 47 7.84 5.54 -9.81
C THR A 47 7.21 4.19 -9.44
N MET A 48 6.16 3.77 -10.15
CA MET A 48 5.56 2.45 -10.00
C MET A 48 6.55 1.33 -10.41
N ASP A 49 7.14 1.41 -11.61
CA ASP A 49 8.14 0.42 -12.07
C ASP A 49 9.29 0.31 -11.08
N THR A 50 9.82 1.47 -10.67
CA THR A 50 10.93 1.55 -9.71
C THR A 50 10.55 0.94 -8.36
N SER A 51 9.32 1.15 -7.89
CA SER A 51 8.83 0.58 -6.63
C SER A 51 8.69 -0.94 -6.73
N ILE A 52 8.04 -1.45 -7.79
CA ILE A 52 7.87 -2.90 -8.01
C ILE A 52 9.23 -3.58 -8.12
N LEU A 53 10.20 -2.97 -8.82
CA LEU A 53 11.54 -3.53 -8.97
C LEU A 53 12.31 -3.57 -7.66
N LYS A 54 12.26 -2.49 -6.86
CA LYS A 54 12.88 -2.47 -5.53
C LYS A 54 12.32 -3.58 -4.64
N GLU A 55 11.02 -3.83 -4.68
CA GLU A 55 10.41 -4.94 -3.94
C GLU A 55 10.77 -6.31 -4.51
N LEU A 56 10.66 -6.53 -5.82
CA LEU A 56 11.01 -7.79 -6.47
C LEU A 56 12.44 -8.21 -6.14
N PHE A 57 13.40 -7.29 -6.33
CA PHE A 57 14.81 -7.53 -6.02
C PHE A 57 15.04 -7.71 -4.52
N GLY A 58 14.41 -6.90 -3.68
CA GLY A 58 14.49 -7.05 -2.22
C GLY A 58 13.97 -8.40 -1.74
N TYR A 59 12.84 -8.86 -2.26
CA TYR A 59 12.27 -10.18 -1.93
C TYR A 59 13.13 -11.31 -2.47
N TYR A 60 13.64 -11.20 -3.70
CA TYR A 60 14.56 -12.19 -4.24
C TYR A 60 15.79 -12.39 -3.36
N LEU A 61 16.45 -11.30 -2.95
CA LEU A 61 17.61 -11.37 -2.05
C LEU A 61 17.26 -12.02 -0.70
N LYS A 62 16.09 -11.68 -0.13
CA LYS A 62 15.60 -12.31 1.12
C LYS A 62 15.36 -13.81 0.94
N ILE A 63 14.74 -14.22 -0.16
CA ILE A 63 14.46 -15.63 -0.47
C ILE A 63 15.76 -16.40 -0.67
N CYS A 64 16.70 -15.87 -1.46
CA CYS A 64 18.02 -16.46 -1.66
C CYS A 64 18.75 -16.69 -0.34
N ASN A 65 18.73 -15.69 0.55
CA ASN A 65 19.32 -15.81 1.88
C ASN A 65 18.63 -16.89 2.75
N ILE A 66 17.30 -16.99 2.70
CA ILE A 66 16.55 -18.02 3.46
C ILE A 66 16.85 -19.43 2.94
N LEU A 67 16.95 -19.60 1.62
CA LEU A 67 17.15 -20.90 0.99
C LEU A 67 18.64 -21.30 0.88
N GLY A 68 19.57 -20.38 1.17
CA GLY A 68 21.01 -20.63 1.03
C GLY A 68 21.47 -20.78 -0.42
N ILE A 69 20.85 -20.04 -1.36
CA ILE A 69 21.19 -20.09 -2.79
C ILE A 69 21.81 -18.76 -3.24
N GLU A 70 22.81 -18.81 -4.12
CA GLU A 70 23.48 -17.60 -4.63
C GLU A 70 22.71 -16.92 -5.77
N GLY A 71 22.25 -17.69 -6.76
CA GLY A 71 21.49 -17.17 -7.91
C GLY A 71 22.10 -15.92 -8.56
N GLU A 72 21.25 -14.96 -8.94
CA GLU A 72 21.64 -13.68 -9.53
C GLU A 72 21.94 -12.60 -8.47
N THR A 73 22.19 -12.98 -7.20
CA THR A 73 22.22 -12.02 -6.08
C THR A 73 23.28 -10.93 -6.23
N VAL A 74 24.40 -11.20 -6.89
CA VAL A 74 25.46 -10.20 -7.15
C VAL A 74 24.95 -9.11 -8.09
N ASP A 75 24.37 -9.49 -9.23
CA ASP A 75 23.83 -8.55 -10.20
C ASP A 75 22.61 -7.82 -9.65
N VAL A 76 21.74 -8.52 -8.91
CA VAL A 76 20.59 -7.89 -8.25
C VAL A 76 21.05 -6.82 -7.26
N LYS A 77 22.04 -7.08 -6.41
CA LYS A 77 22.58 -6.07 -5.47
C LYS A 77 23.14 -4.86 -6.22
N ARG A 78 23.91 -5.11 -7.29
CA ARG A 78 24.49 -4.07 -8.14
C ARG A 78 23.41 -3.18 -8.77
N VAL A 79 22.40 -3.78 -9.40
CA VAL A 79 21.31 -3.04 -10.06
C VAL A 79 20.40 -2.34 -9.04
N LEU A 80 20.02 -3.02 -7.96
CA LEU A 80 19.16 -2.47 -6.91
C LEU A 80 19.73 -1.18 -6.30
N SER A 81 21.05 -1.14 -6.06
CA SER A 81 21.75 0.05 -5.55
C SER A 81 21.73 1.25 -6.50
N LYS A 82 21.39 1.01 -7.77
CA LYS A 82 21.35 1.99 -8.86
C LYS A 82 19.95 2.15 -9.46
N LEU A 83 18.90 1.63 -8.83
CA LEU A 83 17.53 2.00 -9.20
C LEU A 83 17.24 3.43 -8.74
N PRO A 84 16.50 4.25 -9.52
CA PRO A 84 16.21 5.63 -9.14
C PRO A 84 15.67 5.75 -7.70
N PRO A 85 16.08 6.78 -6.94
CA PRO A 85 15.49 7.07 -5.65
C PRO A 85 14.10 7.66 -5.82
N PHE A 86 13.26 7.54 -4.79
CA PHE A 86 12.02 8.32 -4.73
C PHE A 86 12.36 9.79 -4.50
N LYS A 87 11.69 10.68 -5.23
CA LYS A 87 11.92 12.12 -5.17
C LYS A 87 10.62 12.86 -4.98
N THR A 88 10.71 13.98 -4.27
CA THR A 88 9.63 14.96 -4.14
C THR A 88 9.62 15.90 -5.35
N GLY A 89 8.44 16.18 -5.88
CA GLY A 89 8.18 17.10 -6.97
C GLY A 89 8.05 18.54 -6.48
N SER A 90 7.87 19.45 -7.43
CA SER A 90 7.76 20.90 -7.19
C SER A 90 6.56 21.33 -6.35
N PHE A 91 5.49 20.53 -6.29
CA PHE A 91 4.33 20.79 -5.44
C PHE A 91 4.41 20.11 -4.07
N GLY A 92 5.54 19.49 -3.71
CA GLY A 92 5.69 18.73 -2.47
C GLY A 92 5.18 17.29 -2.54
N GLN A 93 4.62 16.86 -3.67
CA GLN A 93 4.11 15.51 -3.93
C GLN A 93 5.24 14.53 -4.27
N ILE A 94 5.07 13.24 -4.03
CA ILE A 94 5.99 12.23 -4.57
C ILE A 94 5.85 12.19 -6.10
N ARG A 95 6.96 12.24 -6.83
CA ARG A 95 6.93 12.27 -8.30
C ARG A 95 6.34 10.98 -8.86
N GLU A 96 5.51 11.09 -9.89
CA GLU A 96 4.96 9.93 -10.58
C GLU A 96 5.88 9.37 -11.67
N TRP A 97 6.70 10.23 -12.26
CA TRP A 97 7.69 9.91 -13.30
C TRP A 97 9.11 10.22 -12.81
N LEU A 98 10.11 9.76 -13.56
CA LEU A 98 11.53 9.98 -13.25
C LEU A 98 11.88 11.48 -13.16
N LEU A 99 11.31 12.29 -14.07
CA LEU A 99 11.42 13.75 -14.05
C LEU A 99 10.15 14.37 -13.46
N ASP A 100 10.29 15.60 -12.97
CA ASP A 100 9.17 16.36 -12.42
C ASP A 100 8.35 17.01 -13.54
N TYR A 101 7.56 16.20 -14.24
CA TYR A 101 6.71 16.68 -15.31
C TYR A 101 5.43 17.33 -14.75
N PRO A 102 4.90 18.38 -15.41
CA PRO A 102 3.57 18.88 -15.10
C PRO A 102 2.50 17.81 -15.35
N GLU A 103 1.50 17.77 -14.47
CA GLU A 103 0.38 16.83 -14.56
C GLU A 103 -0.60 17.28 -15.65
N THR A 104 -1.12 16.33 -16.44
CA THR A 104 -2.19 16.63 -17.42
C THR A 104 -3.58 16.36 -16.85
N GLU A 105 -3.68 15.44 -15.89
CA GLU A 105 -4.91 15.06 -15.20
C GLU A 105 -4.61 14.89 -13.69
N ILE A 106 -4.80 15.97 -12.93
CA ILE A 106 -4.46 15.98 -11.49
C ILE A 106 -5.35 15.00 -10.69
N HIS A 107 -6.62 14.86 -11.07
CA HIS A 107 -7.60 13.99 -10.41
C HIS A 107 -7.69 12.59 -11.04
N HIS A 108 -6.62 12.15 -11.71
CA HIS A 108 -6.59 10.84 -12.36
C HIS A 108 -6.89 9.72 -11.36
N ARG A 109 -7.66 8.71 -11.78
CA ARG A 109 -8.14 7.64 -10.89
C ARG A 109 -7.03 6.69 -10.42
N HIS A 110 -5.94 6.55 -11.17
CA HIS A 110 -4.77 5.79 -10.73
C HIS A 110 -3.86 6.63 -9.84
N VAL A 111 -3.33 5.96 -8.81
CA VAL A 111 -2.34 6.50 -7.87
C VAL A 111 -1.08 5.62 -7.87
N SER A 112 -0.70 5.14 -9.05
CA SER A 112 0.31 4.11 -9.28
C SER A 112 1.68 4.39 -8.65
N HIS A 113 2.08 5.65 -8.59
CA HIS A 113 3.32 6.08 -7.96
C HIS A 113 3.34 5.93 -6.43
N LEU A 114 2.17 5.68 -5.83
CA LEU A 114 2.02 5.38 -4.40
C LEU A 114 2.08 3.88 -4.08
N TYR A 115 2.35 3.03 -5.07
CA TYR A 115 2.54 1.58 -4.87
C TYR A 115 3.52 1.28 -3.72
N GLY A 116 4.61 2.04 -3.62
CA GLY A 116 5.61 1.89 -2.55
C GLY A 116 5.09 2.12 -1.14
N LEU A 117 3.95 2.80 -0.96
CA LEU A 117 3.23 2.99 0.30
C LEU A 117 2.21 1.88 0.55
N TYR A 118 1.40 1.55 -0.47
CA TYR A 118 0.48 0.42 -0.48
C TYR A 118 0.20 -0.05 -1.92
N PRO A 119 0.19 -1.36 -2.20
CA PRO A 119 0.36 -2.48 -1.26
C PRO A 119 1.82 -2.75 -0.85
N GLY A 120 2.77 -2.02 -1.44
CA GLY A 120 4.17 -2.12 -1.09
C GLY A 120 4.48 -1.69 0.34
N ASN A 121 5.74 -1.83 0.70
CA ASN A 121 6.24 -1.46 2.03
C ASN A 121 7.65 -0.84 1.95
N LEU A 122 7.84 0.04 0.96
CA LEU A 122 9.08 0.78 0.72
C LEU A 122 9.06 2.18 1.37
N ILE A 123 7.88 2.77 1.49
CA ILE A 123 7.65 4.06 2.17
C ILE A 123 6.97 3.76 3.50
N THR A 124 7.63 4.10 4.60
CA THR A 124 7.25 3.69 5.96
C THR A 124 7.52 4.82 6.96
N GLU A 125 7.27 4.57 8.24
CA GLU A 125 7.61 5.50 9.33
C GLU A 125 9.09 5.92 9.37
N ASN A 126 9.98 5.16 8.71
CA ASN A 126 11.41 5.48 8.60
C ASN A 126 11.73 6.48 7.48
N THR A 127 10.74 6.87 6.66
CA THR A 127 10.87 7.85 5.58
C THR A 127 9.78 8.92 5.68
N PRO A 128 9.76 9.71 6.79
CA PRO A 128 8.69 10.66 7.07
C PRO A 128 8.51 11.71 5.98
N GLU A 129 9.59 12.15 5.33
CA GLU A 129 9.53 13.12 4.23
C GLU A 129 8.80 12.54 3.00
N LEU A 130 8.95 11.23 2.74
CA LEU A 130 8.24 10.55 1.66
C LEU A 130 6.79 10.23 2.03
N LEU A 131 6.49 9.97 3.30
CA LEU A 131 5.10 9.86 3.77
C LEU A 131 4.34 11.16 3.54
N GLU A 132 4.96 12.30 3.85
CA GLU A 132 4.37 13.61 3.56
C GLU A 132 4.20 13.84 2.06
N ALA A 133 5.20 13.47 1.25
CA ALA A 133 5.07 13.58 -0.20
C ALA A 133 3.95 12.68 -0.77
N CYS A 134 3.70 11.51 -0.19
CA CYS A 134 2.56 10.66 -0.55
C CYS A 134 1.22 11.28 -0.15
N ARG A 135 1.15 11.91 1.03
CA ARG A 135 -0.04 12.64 1.49
C ARG A 135 -0.42 13.75 0.53
N VAL A 136 0.55 14.62 0.19
CA VAL A 136 0.33 15.70 -0.79
C VAL A 136 -0.13 15.14 -2.13
N ALA A 137 0.42 14.01 -2.59
CA ALA A 137 -0.05 13.37 -3.81
C ALA A 137 -1.52 12.89 -3.74
N LEU A 138 -1.94 12.31 -2.62
CA LEU A 138 -3.33 11.88 -2.40
C LEU A 138 -4.30 13.06 -2.34
N GLU A 139 -3.96 14.09 -1.57
CA GLU A 139 -4.77 15.32 -1.44
C GLU A 139 -4.98 15.96 -2.81
N ARG A 140 -3.94 16.02 -3.64
CA ARG A 140 -4.03 16.52 -5.01
C ARG A 140 -4.90 15.65 -5.90
N ARG A 141 -4.79 14.31 -5.80
CA ARG A 141 -5.66 13.38 -6.54
C ARG A 141 -7.12 13.51 -6.13
N GLY A 142 -7.39 13.89 -4.89
CA GLY A 142 -8.73 14.04 -4.32
C GLY A 142 -9.40 12.70 -4.01
N ASP A 143 -10.58 12.76 -3.42
CA ASP A 143 -11.26 11.57 -2.86
C ASP A 143 -12.35 10.98 -3.76
N GLU A 144 -12.47 11.47 -4.99
CA GLU A 144 -13.37 10.92 -5.99
C GLU A 144 -12.71 9.79 -6.80
N GLY A 145 -13.54 8.95 -7.42
CA GLY A 145 -13.07 7.89 -8.30
C GLY A 145 -14.11 6.80 -8.56
N THR A 146 -13.64 5.75 -9.21
CA THR A 146 -14.39 4.50 -9.39
C THR A 146 -14.29 3.63 -8.13
N GLY A 147 -15.06 2.54 -8.04
CA GLY A 147 -15.10 1.72 -6.82
C GLY A 147 -13.73 1.23 -6.31
N TRP A 148 -12.89 0.66 -7.18
CA TRP A 148 -11.53 0.22 -6.78
C TRP A 148 -10.60 1.38 -6.41
N CYS A 149 -10.76 2.54 -7.06
CA CYS A 149 -9.93 3.71 -6.83
C CYS A 149 -10.11 4.22 -5.40
N MET A 150 -11.36 4.34 -4.96
CA MET A 150 -11.68 4.77 -3.59
C MET A 150 -11.18 3.75 -2.56
N ALA A 151 -11.34 2.45 -2.82
CA ALA A 151 -10.82 1.40 -1.95
C ALA A 151 -9.28 1.45 -1.82
N TRP A 152 -8.56 1.65 -2.92
CA TRP A 152 -7.09 1.75 -2.89
C TRP A 152 -6.64 3.02 -2.15
N LYS A 153 -7.29 4.17 -2.41
CA LYS A 153 -7.04 5.40 -1.66
C LYS A 153 -7.30 5.22 -0.16
N ALA A 154 -8.34 4.48 0.23
CA ALA A 154 -8.62 4.19 1.64
C ALA A 154 -7.50 3.38 2.30
N CYS A 155 -6.94 2.37 1.63
CA CYS A 155 -5.75 1.66 2.12
C CYS A 155 -4.55 2.60 2.26
N LEU A 156 -4.35 3.52 1.32
CA LEU A 156 -3.24 4.48 1.35
C LEU A 156 -3.38 5.48 2.50
N TRP A 157 -4.58 6.03 2.73
CA TRP A 157 -4.86 6.88 3.89
C TRP A 157 -4.71 6.15 5.23
N ALA A 158 -5.14 4.89 5.29
CA ALA A 158 -4.87 4.04 6.46
C ALA A 158 -3.36 3.87 6.71
N ARG A 159 -2.55 3.73 5.64
CA ARG A 159 -1.08 3.69 5.76
C ARG A 159 -0.46 5.00 6.24
N LEU A 160 -1.12 6.13 5.95
CA LEU A 160 -0.77 7.46 6.45
C LEU A 160 -1.31 7.76 7.86
N ARG A 161 -1.98 6.79 8.51
CA ARG A 161 -2.61 6.92 9.83
C ARG A 161 -3.77 7.91 9.88
N ASP A 162 -4.45 8.11 8.75
CA ASP A 162 -5.61 8.98 8.65
C ASP A 162 -6.90 8.15 8.51
N GLY A 163 -7.51 7.84 9.67
CA GLY A 163 -8.71 7.03 9.73
C GLY A 163 -9.95 7.73 9.18
N GLU A 164 -10.01 9.06 9.28
CA GLU A 164 -11.14 9.87 8.83
C GLU A 164 -11.23 9.90 7.31
N HIS A 165 -10.13 10.20 6.61
CA HIS A 165 -10.11 10.16 5.15
C HIS A 165 -10.36 8.74 4.62
N ALA A 166 -9.79 7.72 5.28
CA ALA A 166 -10.05 6.33 4.91
C ALA A 166 -11.54 5.97 5.05
N LEU A 167 -12.19 6.30 6.17
CA LEU A 167 -13.62 6.06 6.37
C LEU A 167 -14.48 6.86 5.38
N GLY A 168 -14.12 8.11 5.10
CA GLY A 168 -14.80 8.96 4.13
C GLY A 168 -14.85 8.31 2.74
N LEU A 169 -13.72 7.78 2.26
CA LEU A 169 -13.64 7.05 1.00
C LEU A 169 -14.47 5.77 0.98
N LEU A 170 -14.44 4.99 2.08
CA LEU A 170 -15.28 3.81 2.20
C LEU A 170 -16.77 4.16 2.16
N LYS A 171 -17.19 5.25 2.82
CA LYS A 171 -18.56 5.77 2.73
C LYS A 171 -18.93 6.22 1.31
N ASN A 172 -18.01 6.90 0.60
CA ASN A 172 -18.21 7.29 -0.80
C ASN A 172 -18.42 6.06 -1.69
N GLN A 173 -17.65 4.98 -1.45
CA GLN A 173 -17.81 3.72 -2.16
C GLN A 173 -19.17 3.05 -1.88
N LEU A 174 -19.75 3.24 -0.70
CA LEU A 174 -21.09 2.73 -0.35
C LEU A 174 -22.24 3.57 -0.94
N ARG A 175 -21.96 4.54 -1.82
CA ARG A 175 -23.00 5.26 -2.54
C ARG A 175 -23.81 4.31 -3.43
N TYR A 176 -25.11 4.26 -3.20
CA TYR A 176 -26.04 3.47 -3.99
C TYR A 176 -26.07 3.91 -5.46
N THR A 177 -25.99 2.96 -6.40
CA THR A 177 -26.14 3.22 -7.83
C THR A 177 -26.90 2.09 -8.54
N ARG A 178 -27.54 2.44 -9.66
CA ARG A 178 -28.12 1.51 -10.65
C ARG A 178 -27.54 1.74 -12.05
N GLU A 179 -26.47 2.52 -12.14
CA GLU A 179 -25.82 2.83 -13.41
C GLU A 179 -25.08 1.59 -13.91
N GLU A 180 -25.48 1.08 -15.07
CA GLU A 180 -24.88 -0.10 -15.70
C GLU A 180 -24.10 0.24 -16.96
N ASN A 181 -24.21 1.49 -17.46
CA ASN A 181 -23.38 1.96 -18.56
C ASN A 181 -21.93 2.11 -18.10
N ILE A 182 -21.01 2.00 -19.05
CA ILE A 182 -19.58 2.14 -18.80
C ILE A 182 -19.28 3.63 -18.58
N PHE A 183 -19.08 3.99 -17.31
CA PHE A 183 -18.57 5.28 -16.90
C PHE A 183 -17.31 5.09 -16.06
N CYS A 184 -16.24 5.81 -16.40
CA CYS A 184 -14.99 5.82 -15.62
C CYS A 184 -15.05 6.77 -14.41
N VAL A 185 -16.26 7.16 -14.00
CA VAL A 185 -16.58 8.04 -12.89
C VAL A 185 -17.89 7.57 -12.27
N GLY A 186 -18.20 8.01 -11.06
CA GLY A 186 -19.52 7.75 -10.49
C GLY A 186 -19.67 6.35 -9.86
N GLY A 187 -18.57 5.75 -9.36
CA GLY A 187 -18.58 4.44 -8.69
C GLY A 187 -19.53 4.35 -7.49
N GLY A 188 -19.62 3.17 -6.89
CA GLY A 188 -20.56 2.94 -5.79
C GLY A 188 -20.81 1.47 -5.49
N ILE A 189 -22.00 1.17 -5.00
CA ILE A 189 -22.52 -0.19 -4.81
C ILE A 189 -23.90 -0.37 -5.44
N TYR A 190 -24.11 -1.55 -6.02
CA TYR A 190 -25.41 -1.99 -6.50
C TYR A 190 -26.31 -2.51 -5.36
N PRO A 191 -27.62 -2.76 -5.60
CA PRO A 191 -28.52 -3.32 -4.58
C PRO A 191 -28.06 -4.64 -3.95
N ASN A 192 -27.26 -5.42 -4.67
CA ASN A 192 -26.67 -6.69 -4.20
C ASN A 192 -25.31 -6.49 -3.51
N MET A 193 -24.93 -5.26 -3.18
CA MET A 193 -23.65 -4.85 -2.58
C MET A 193 -22.41 -5.10 -3.44
N LEU A 194 -22.57 -5.51 -4.70
CA LEU A 194 -21.45 -5.56 -5.63
C LEU A 194 -20.96 -4.14 -5.95
N CYS A 195 -19.65 -4.01 -6.03
CA CYS A 195 -18.98 -2.75 -6.33
C CYS A 195 -19.24 -2.35 -7.78
N ALA A 196 -19.56 -1.06 -7.97
CA ALA A 196 -19.71 -0.41 -9.25
C ALA A 196 -18.44 0.37 -9.58
N HIS A 197 -17.84 0.04 -10.73
CA HIS A 197 -16.91 0.94 -11.38
C HIS A 197 -17.59 2.25 -11.81
N PRO A 198 -18.78 2.25 -12.48
CA PRO A 198 -19.56 1.17 -13.15
C PRO A 198 -19.00 0.71 -14.53
N PRO A 199 -19.34 -0.52 -15.02
CA PRO A 199 -20.27 -1.49 -14.47
C PRO A 199 -19.67 -2.29 -13.31
N PHE A 200 -20.24 -3.45 -12.96
CA PHE A 200 -19.71 -4.32 -11.89
C PHE A 200 -18.22 -4.63 -12.05
N GLN A 201 -17.45 -4.36 -11.00
CA GLN A 201 -16.05 -4.76 -10.83
C GLN A 201 -15.83 -5.18 -9.38
N ILE A 202 -15.33 -6.40 -9.17
CA ILE A 202 -15.20 -7.00 -7.82
C ILE A 202 -13.99 -6.49 -7.03
N ASP A 203 -13.05 -5.83 -7.71
CA ASP A 203 -11.84 -5.26 -7.14
C ASP A 203 -12.13 -4.32 -5.97
N GLY A 204 -13.13 -3.43 -6.09
CA GLY A 204 -13.52 -2.53 -5.00
C GLY A 204 -14.12 -3.26 -3.80
N ASN A 205 -14.82 -4.38 -3.96
CA ASN A 205 -15.31 -5.16 -2.80
C ASN A 205 -14.13 -5.73 -2.00
N SER A 206 -13.15 -6.33 -2.69
CA SER A 206 -11.96 -6.88 -2.05
C SER A 206 -11.09 -5.78 -1.43
N GLY A 207 -10.95 -4.65 -2.13
CA GLY A 207 -10.23 -3.47 -1.64
C GLY A 207 -10.90 -2.87 -0.40
N PHE A 208 -12.23 -2.82 -0.34
CA PHE A 208 -12.97 -2.34 0.84
C PHE A 208 -12.60 -3.17 2.08
N ALA A 209 -12.63 -4.50 1.97
CA ALA A 209 -12.24 -5.38 3.07
C ALA A 209 -10.77 -5.18 3.47
N ALA A 210 -9.88 -5.00 2.50
CA ALA A 210 -8.47 -4.73 2.75
C ALA A 210 -8.24 -3.38 3.45
N ALA A 211 -8.96 -2.33 3.07
CA ALA A 211 -8.88 -1.02 3.69
C ALA A 211 -9.34 -1.05 5.16
N VAL A 212 -10.47 -1.69 5.44
CA VAL A 212 -10.93 -1.92 6.83
C VAL A 212 -9.87 -2.68 7.63
N ALA A 213 -9.24 -3.70 7.06
CA ALA A 213 -8.17 -4.42 7.74
C ALA A 213 -6.94 -3.53 8.00
N GLU A 214 -6.49 -2.74 7.02
CA GLU A 214 -5.36 -1.81 7.16
C GLU A 214 -5.61 -0.69 8.18
N MET A 215 -6.86 -0.27 8.37
CA MET A 215 -7.25 0.69 9.41
C MET A 215 -7.15 0.10 10.82
N LEU A 216 -7.38 -1.21 10.95
CA LEU A 216 -7.51 -1.90 12.24
C LEU A 216 -6.23 -2.63 12.67
N ILE A 217 -5.44 -3.16 11.73
CA ILE A 217 -4.23 -3.91 12.02
C ILE A 217 -3.18 -3.74 10.92
N ARG A 218 -1.94 -3.47 11.33
CA ARG A 218 -0.76 -3.58 10.48
C ARG A 218 0.23 -4.57 11.08
N SER A 219 0.90 -5.33 10.23
CA SER A 219 1.92 -6.28 10.69
C SER A 219 3.10 -6.40 9.73
N ARG A 220 4.27 -6.62 10.31
CA ARG A 220 5.47 -7.15 9.66
C ARG A 220 6.03 -8.26 10.54
N LYS A 221 6.88 -9.14 10.00
CA LYS A 221 7.48 -10.22 10.80
C LYS A 221 8.10 -9.68 12.11
N GLY A 222 7.57 -10.12 13.25
CA GLY A 222 8.01 -9.71 14.60
C GLY A 222 7.39 -8.42 15.14
N TYR A 223 6.44 -7.79 14.44
CA TYR A 223 5.79 -6.54 14.87
C TYR A 223 4.32 -6.47 14.44
N ILE A 224 3.44 -6.08 15.36
CA ILE A 224 2.01 -5.87 15.16
C ILE A 224 1.66 -4.48 15.70
N LEU A 225 0.92 -3.70 14.90
CA LEU A 225 0.34 -2.41 15.29
C LEU A 225 -1.18 -2.53 15.20
N LEU A 226 -1.88 -2.25 16.31
CA LEU A 226 -3.34 -2.24 16.36
C LEU A 226 -3.88 -0.82 16.29
N LEU A 227 -5.03 -0.68 15.64
CA LEU A 227 -5.73 0.59 15.42
C LEU A 227 -4.85 1.70 14.81
N PRO A 228 -4.05 1.43 13.76
CA PRO A 228 -3.17 2.43 13.16
C PRO A 228 -3.91 3.64 12.57
N ALA A 229 -5.17 3.48 12.15
CA ALA A 229 -5.99 4.51 11.53
C ALA A 229 -7.47 4.32 11.87
N LEU A 230 -7.79 4.30 13.17
CA LEU A 230 -9.16 4.18 13.65
C LEU A 230 -9.89 5.54 13.52
N PRO A 231 -11.02 5.63 12.80
CA PRO A 231 -11.84 6.83 12.77
C PRO A 231 -12.59 7.05 14.10
N ASP A 232 -12.86 8.31 14.42
CA ASP A 232 -13.55 8.73 15.65
C ASP A 232 -14.96 8.13 15.77
N GLU A 233 -15.60 7.83 14.65
CA GLU A 233 -16.93 7.20 14.61
C GLU A 233 -16.90 5.75 15.14
N TRP A 234 -15.77 5.05 15.02
CA TRP A 234 -15.61 3.67 15.48
C TRP A 234 -15.15 3.64 16.94
N LYS A 235 -15.93 4.25 17.83
CA LYS A 235 -15.58 4.39 19.26
C LYS A 235 -15.35 3.05 19.96
N ASP A 236 -16.25 2.11 19.73
CA ASP A 236 -16.24 0.81 20.38
C ASP A 236 -16.34 -0.29 19.33
N GLY A 237 -15.64 -1.40 19.54
CA GLY A 237 -15.72 -2.53 18.63
C GLY A 237 -14.83 -3.69 19.01
N ASN A 238 -14.94 -4.74 18.21
CA ASN A 238 -14.08 -5.92 18.33
C ASN A 238 -13.85 -6.56 16.97
N VAL A 239 -12.74 -7.28 16.88
CA VAL A 239 -12.36 -8.09 15.72
C VAL A 239 -11.81 -9.43 16.19
N ARG A 240 -12.13 -10.48 15.43
CA ARG A 240 -11.66 -11.84 15.68
C ARG A 240 -11.13 -12.48 14.41
N GLY A 241 -10.07 -13.27 14.55
CA GLY A 241 -9.52 -14.10 13.48
C GLY A 241 -8.61 -13.36 12.51
N MET A 242 -8.18 -12.13 12.80
CA MET A 242 -7.24 -11.41 11.94
C MET A 242 -5.91 -12.14 11.85
N LYS A 243 -5.26 -12.07 10.69
CA LYS A 243 -3.96 -12.70 10.45
C LYS A 243 -2.87 -11.64 10.39
N ALA A 244 -1.83 -11.83 11.19
CA ALA A 244 -0.61 -11.06 11.15
C ALA A 244 0.55 -11.90 10.62
N GLN A 245 1.55 -11.22 10.03
CA GLN A 245 2.76 -11.88 9.52
C GLN A 245 3.46 -12.70 10.61
N GLY A 246 3.93 -13.89 10.23
CA GLY A 246 4.46 -14.88 11.18
C GLY A 246 3.45 -15.95 11.59
N ALA A 247 2.32 -16.09 10.88
CA ALA A 247 1.26 -17.04 11.21
C ALA A 247 0.63 -16.80 12.60
N ILE A 248 0.44 -15.52 12.94
CA ILE A 248 -0.19 -15.10 14.19
C ILE A 248 -1.67 -14.80 13.92
N THR A 249 -2.55 -15.34 14.75
CA THR A 249 -3.97 -14.96 14.80
C THR A 249 -4.17 -13.94 15.91
N VAL A 250 -4.88 -12.85 15.60
CA VAL A 250 -5.10 -11.72 16.48
C VAL A 250 -6.61 -11.50 16.66
N ASP A 251 -7.05 -11.52 17.90
CA ASP A 251 -8.37 -10.99 18.30
C ASP A 251 -8.13 -9.78 19.18
N PHE A 252 -8.95 -8.74 19.07
CA PHE A 252 -8.87 -7.60 19.96
C PHE A 252 -10.19 -6.85 20.06
N GLU A 253 -10.34 -6.14 21.17
CA GLU A 253 -11.51 -5.33 21.52
C GLU A 253 -11.02 -3.94 21.91
N TRP A 254 -11.78 -2.92 21.52
CA TRP A 254 -11.48 -1.53 21.87
C TRP A 254 -12.72 -0.82 22.41
N ARG A 255 -12.48 0.17 23.26
CA ARG A 255 -13.49 1.06 23.85
C ARG A 255 -12.99 2.48 23.86
N ASP A 256 -13.87 3.44 23.58
CA ASP A 256 -13.50 4.87 23.47
C ASP A 256 -12.23 5.11 22.63
N GLY A 257 -12.09 4.38 21.53
CA GLY A 257 -10.96 4.47 20.60
C GLY A 257 -9.64 3.83 21.08
N ARG A 258 -9.64 3.12 22.23
CA ARG A 258 -8.44 2.52 22.82
C ARG A 258 -8.59 1.01 22.96
N ILE A 259 -7.51 0.27 22.66
CA ILE A 259 -7.45 -1.17 22.88
C ILE A 259 -7.72 -1.48 24.36
N HIS A 260 -8.68 -2.37 24.61
CA HIS A 260 -9.03 -2.86 25.94
C HIS A 260 -8.55 -4.31 26.15
N ARG A 261 -8.61 -5.14 25.12
CA ARG A 261 -8.18 -6.54 25.19
C ARG A 261 -7.51 -6.98 23.89
N VAL A 262 -6.46 -7.79 24.00
CA VAL A 262 -5.79 -8.41 22.86
C VAL A 262 -5.50 -9.88 23.17
N ARG A 263 -5.86 -10.75 22.22
CA ARG A 263 -5.54 -12.17 22.24
C ARG A 263 -4.64 -12.50 21.05
N LEU A 264 -3.48 -13.08 21.33
CA LEU A 264 -2.54 -13.55 20.31
C LEU A 264 -2.40 -15.08 20.37
N CYS A 265 -2.49 -15.72 19.20
CA CYS A 265 -2.28 -17.16 19.04
C CYS A 265 -1.31 -17.42 17.90
N SER A 266 -0.36 -18.33 18.09
CA SER A 266 0.65 -18.69 17.10
C SER A 266 0.90 -20.20 17.10
N SER A 267 1.08 -20.79 15.92
CA SER A 267 1.50 -22.20 15.77
C SER A 267 3.02 -22.39 15.92
N CYS A 268 3.78 -21.30 16.08
CA CYS A 268 5.23 -21.32 16.17
C CYS A 268 5.69 -20.55 17.41
N GLU A 269 6.81 -21.00 18.00
CA GLU A 269 7.49 -20.20 19.01
C GLU A 269 8.10 -18.95 18.35
N GLN A 270 7.72 -17.77 18.81
CA GLN A 270 8.25 -16.53 18.27
C GLN A 270 8.10 -15.35 19.22
N LYS A 271 8.99 -14.38 19.06
CA LYS A 271 8.94 -13.08 19.73
C LYS A 271 8.23 -12.08 18.82
N VAL A 272 7.24 -11.38 19.35
CA VAL A 272 6.52 -10.31 18.63
C VAL A 272 6.48 -9.04 19.48
N THR A 273 6.62 -7.90 18.83
CA THR A 273 6.37 -6.59 19.44
C THR A 273 4.94 -6.17 19.10
N LEU A 274 4.11 -5.98 20.12
CA LEU A 274 2.76 -5.44 19.99
C LEU A 274 2.78 -3.95 20.32
N GLU A 275 2.36 -3.11 19.39
CA GLU A 275 2.14 -1.69 19.57
C GLU A 275 0.64 -1.39 19.57
N CYS A 276 0.17 -0.76 20.65
CA CYS A 276 -1.21 -0.28 20.80
C CYS A 276 -1.29 0.80 21.89
N ASN A 277 -2.26 1.71 21.81
CA ASN A 277 -2.46 2.80 22.78
C ASN A 277 -1.20 3.66 23.05
N GLY A 278 -0.27 3.76 22.09
CA GLY A 278 1.02 4.45 22.27
C GLY A 278 2.04 3.69 23.11
N ILE A 279 1.78 2.42 23.45
CA ILE A 279 2.65 1.54 24.23
C ILE A 279 3.18 0.43 23.32
N SER A 280 4.45 0.08 23.50
CA SER A 280 5.10 -1.05 22.84
C SER A 280 5.43 -2.15 23.85
N LYS A 281 4.93 -3.36 23.63
CA LYS A 281 5.13 -4.52 24.51
C LYS A 281 5.71 -5.70 23.72
N THR A 282 6.80 -6.27 24.21
CA THR A 282 7.32 -7.54 23.71
C THR A 282 6.51 -8.70 24.30
N VAL A 283 6.03 -9.60 23.44
CA VAL A 283 5.30 -10.82 23.79
C VAL A 283 6.04 -12.03 23.24
N PHE A 284 6.18 -13.07 24.06
CA PHE A 284 6.76 -14.35 23.66
C PHE A 284 5.62 -15.34 23.42
N LEU A 285 5.35 -15.66 22.16
CA LEU A 285 4.30 -16.61 21.79
C LEU A 285 4.89 -18.01 21.76
N ARG A 286 4.18 -18.96 22.36
CA ARG A 286 4.50 -20.40 22.30
C ARG A 286 3.52 -21.11 21.36
N PRO A 287 3.92 -22.23 20.73
CA PRO A 287 3.01 -23.06 19.94
C PRO A 287 1.79 -23.45 20.76
N ASP A 288 0.60 -23.35 20.14
CA ASP A 288 -0.69 -23.69 20.74
C ASP A 288 -1.06 -22.92 22.03
N GLY A 289 -0.25 -21.91 22.37
CA GLY A 289 -0.48 -20.98 23.45
C GLY A 289 -1.39 -19.83 23.02
N THR A 290 -2.17 -19.33 23.98
CA THR A 290 -2.89 -18.07 23.86
C THR A 290 -2.29 -17.08 24.85
N GLU A 291 -1.81 -15.95 24.34
CA GLU A 291 -1.48 -14.80 25.18
C GLU A 291 -2.67 -13.84 25.20
N ASP A 292 -3.22 -13.59 26.40
CA ASP A 292 -4.36 -12.70 26.63
C ASP A 292 -3.89 -11.51 27.47
N MET A 293 -4.18 -10.30 26.99
CA MET A 293 -3.72 -9.06 27.57
C MET A 293 -4.89 -8.10 27.71
N ILE A 294 -5.04 -7.55 28.91
CA ILE A 294 -6.01 -6.48 29.21
C ILE A 294 -5.23 -5.18 29.37
N PHE A 295 -5.80 -4.11 28.81
CA PHE A 295 -5.28 -2.75 28.86
C PHE A 295 -6.31 -1.87 29.57
N ASP A 296 -5.83 -1.10 30.54
CA ASP A 296 -6.60 -0.12 31.31
C ASP A 296 -6.61 1.26 30.64
#